data_AF-A0A353Y667-F1
#
_entry.id   AF-A0A353Y667-F1
#
_cell.length_a   1.000
_cell.length_b   1.000
_cell.length_c   1.000
_cell.angle_alpha   90.00
_cell.angle_beta   90.00
_cell.angle_gamma   90.00
#
_symmetry.space_group_name_H-M   'P 1'
#
loop_
_entity.id
_entity.type
_entity.pdbx_description
1 polymer ?
#
loop_
_entity_poly.entity_id
_entity_poly.type
_entity_poly.pdbx_seq_one_letter_code
_entity_poly.pdbx_strand_id
1 'polypeptide(L)'
;MPRRRPSKVLKDQLSKPVAEIGWVSRAFLRAFRSDASGVLTIGFLFAVSYGVPYFFPGEASDIRSTVILFLVFLILGVFLGIIVVTEEEKSYRKSGWIIRIFYGVVAFASIGVMISAPLEHVAIAALIGAVLGYFGIYWAKWI
;
A
#
# COMPACT_ATOMS: atom_id res chain seq x y z
N MET A 1 12.05 14.37 -23.96
CA MET A 1 11.13 14.06 -22.84
C MET A 1 10.41 15.34 -22.40
N PRO A 2 9.08 15.44 -22.52
CA PRO A 2 8.35 16.67 -22.22
C PRO A 2 8.19 16.90 -20.71
N ARG A 3 8.54 18.11 -20.24
CA ARG A 3 8.39 18.57 -18.86
C ARG A 3 6.91 18.66 -18.48
N ARG A 4 6.40 17.73 -17.67
CA ARG A 4 5.04 17.80 -17.11
C ARG A 4 4.99 18.84 -15.99
N ARG A 5 4.26 19.94 -16.23
CA ARG A 5 3.89 20.91 -15.18
C ARG A 5 2.78 20.29 -14.33
N PRO A 6 2.87 20.35 -12.98
CA PRO A 6 1.75 19.95 -12.13
C PRO A 6 0.53 20.83 -12.46
N SER A 7 -0.66 20.23 -12.52
CA SER A 7 -1.90 20.94 -12.81
C SER A 7 -2.12 22.02 -11.73
N LYS A 8 -2.51 23.23 -12.15
CA LYS A 8 -2.76 24.35 -11.23
C LYS A 8 -3.80 23.99 -10.16
N VAL A 9 -4.75 23.12 -10.51
CA VAL A 9 -5.84 22.67 -9.64
C VAL A 9 -5.31 21.92 -8.40
N LEU A 10 -4.29 21.08 -8.55
CA LEU A 10 -3.71 20.34 -7.41
C LEU A 10 -2.86 21.25 -6.50
N LYS A 11 -2.19 22.25 -7.10
CA LYS A 11 -1.45 23.27 -6.34
C LYS A 11 -2.37 24.11 -5.45
N ASP A 12 -3.58 24.38 -5.92
CA ASP A 12 -4.59 25.12 -5.15
C ASP A 12 -5.26 24.26 -4.07
N GLN A 13 -5.27 22.93 -4.20
CA GLN A 13 -5.68 22.04 -3.11
C GLN A 13 -4.57 21.83 -2.07
N LEU A 14 -3.30 21.80 -2.48
CA LEU A 14 -2.12 21.71 -1.59
C LEU A 14 -1.77 23.05 -0.91
N SER A 15 -2.30 24.18 -1.38
CA SER A 15 -2.16 25.49 -0.72
C SER A 15 -3.26 25.75 0.30
N LYS A 16 -4.29 24.90 0.38
CA LYS A 16 -5.25 24.95 1.47
C LYS A 16 -4.55 24.60 2.79
N PRO A 17 -4.79 25.38 3.86
CA PRO A 17 -4.15 25.14 5.15
C PRO A 17 -4.48 23.71 5.61
N VAL A 18 -3.45 23.04 6.15
CA VAL A 18 -3.43 21.67 6.72
C VAL A 18 -4.56 21.36 7.73
N ALA A 19 -5.40 22.36 8.04
CA ALA A 19 -6.55 22.31 8.93
C ALA A 19 -7.74 21.46 8.42
N GLU A 20 -7.90 21.24 7.12
CA GLU A 20 -9.01 20.41 6.58
C GLU A 20 -8.66 18.92 6.40
N ILE A 21 -7.43 18.52 6.72
CA ILE A 21 -7.01 17.11 6.63
C ILE A 21 -7.33 16.42 7.96
N GLY A 22 -8.20 15.41 7.92
CA GLY A 22 -8.56 14.58 9.07
C GLY A 22 -7.33 14.04 9.80
N TRP A 23 -7.42 13.94 11.13
CA TRP A 23 -6.29 13.49 11.98
C TRP A 23 -5.71 12.13 11.54
N VAL A 24 -6.58 11.23 11.06
CA VAL A 24 -6.20 9.92 10.51
C VAL A 24 -5.28 10.05 9.31
N SER A 25 -5.61 10.92 8.35
CA SER A 25 -4.80 11.13 7.15
C SER A 25 -3.44 11.78 7.49
N ARG A 26 -3.41 12.68 8.50
CA ARG A 26 -2.15 13.24 9.01
C ARG A 26 -1.27 12.21 9.71
N ALA A 27 -1.86 11.34 10.54
CA ALA A 27 -1.14 10.25 11.20
C ALA A 27 -0.61 9.25 10.17
N PHE A 28 -1.41 8.95 9.15
CA PHE A 28 -1.06 8.07 8.03
C PHE A 28 0.11 8.65 7.21
N LEU A 29 0.01 9.89 6.73
CA LEU A 29 1.10 10.56 6.01
C LEU A 29 2.39 10.66 6.84
N ARG A 30 2.27 10.86 8.16
CA ARG A 30 3.42 10.88 9.08
C ARG A 30 4.03 9.50 9.26
N ALA A 31 3.21 8.45 9.34
CA ALA A 31 3.68 7.08 9.42
C ALA A 31 4.43 6.69 8.12
N PHE A 32 3.94 7.07 6.95
CA PHE A 32 4.54 6.73 5.65
C PHE A 32 5.64 7.68 5.17
N ARG A 33 6.08 8.62 6.01
CA ARG A 33 7.12 9.60 5.66
C ARG A 33 8.52 9.00 5.47
N SER A 34 8.75 7.73 5.85
CA SER A 34 10.02 7.05 5.57
C SER A 34 9.80 5.81 4.73
N ASP A 35 10.67 5.60 3.74
CA ASP A 35 10.68 4.40 2.90
C ASP A 35 10.79 3.10 3.69
N ALA A 36 11.31 3.12 4.92
CA ALA A 36 11.40 1.95 5.78
C ALA A 36 10.03 1.59 6.42
N SER A 37 9.20 2.59 6.69
CA SER A 37 7.91 2.40 7.37
C SER A 37 6.94 1.55 6.57
N GLY A 38 6.88 1.74 5.25
CA GLY A 38 6.02 0.93 4.39
C GLY A 38 6.38 -0.55 4.45
N VAL A 39 7.67 -0.88 4.32
CA VAL A 39 8.14 -2.27 4.34
C VAL A 39 7.88 -2.88 5.71
N LEU A 40 8.20 -2.13 6.78
CA LEU A 40 7.97 -2.57 8.15
C LEU A 40 6.48 -2.80 8.42
N THR A 41 5.60 -1.96 7.89
CA THR A 41 4.15 -2.10 8.08
C THR A 41 3.62 -3.33 7.36
N ILE A 42 3.98 -3.54 6.09
CA ILE A 42 3.55 -4.74 5.34
C ILE A 42 4.14 -5.99 5.98
N GLY A 43 5.42 -5.97 6.36
CA GLY A 43 6.09 -7.08 7.05
C GLY A 43 5.48 -7.39 8.41
N PHE A 44 5.09 -6.37 9.18
CA PHE A 44 4.40 -6.53 10.45
C PHE A 44 3.01 -7.16 10.26
N LEU A 45 2.21 -6.64 9.32
CA LEU A 45 0.89 -7.19 9.00
C LEU A 45 0.99 -8.65 8.53
N PHE A 46 2.02 -8.96 7.73
CA PHE A 46 2.32 -10.33 7.32
C PHE A 46 2.72 -11.22 8.49
N ALA A 47 3.59 -10.76 9.40
CA ALA A 47 3.98 -11.53 10.58
C ALA A 47 2.78 -11.79 11.51
N VAL A 48 1.91 -10.80 11.71
CA VAL A 48 0.65 -10.95 12.46
C VAL A 48 -0.23 -12.01 11.80
N SER A 49 -0.34 -12.02 10.47
CA SER A 49 -1.12 -13.02 9.74
C SER A 49 -0.65 -14.46 10.01
N TYR A 50 0.66 -14.68 10.10
CA TYR A 50 1.27 -15.97 10.45
C TYR A 50 0.98 -16.39 11.90
N GLY A 51 0.75 -15.42 12.78
CA GLY A 51 0.33 -15.65 14.17
C GLY A 51 -1.15 -16.04 14.31
N VAL A 52 -2.02 -15.66 13.37
CA VAL A 52 -3.48 -15.90 13.47
C VAL A 52 -3.85 -17.37 13.74
N PRO A 53 -3.25 -18.37 13.06
CA PRO A 53 -3.55 -19.78 13.33
C PRO A 53 -3.20 -20.24 14.75
N TYR A 54 -2.23 -19.58 15.42
CA TYR A 54 -1.83 -19.91 16.79
C TYR A 54 -2.79 -19.33 17.83
N PHE A 55 -3.35 -18.14 17.58
CA PHE A 55 -4.31 -17.50 18.48
C PHE A 55 -5.72 -18.07 18.35
N PHE A 56 -6.06 -18.64 17.18
CA PHE A 56 -7.39 -19.21 16.90
C PHE A 56 -7.31 -20.65 16.38
N PRO A 57 -6.84 -21.62 17.19
CA PRO A 57 -6.81 -23.03 16.80
C PRO A 57 -8.23 -23.64 16.84
N GLY A 58 -8.52 -24.56 15.91
CA GLY A 58 -9.55 -25.59 16.12
C GLY A 58 -10.93 -25.34 15.52
N GLU A 59 -11.66 -24.26 15.86
CA GLU A 59 -13.11 -24.20 15.51
C GLU A 59 -13.64 -22.82 15.09
N ALA A 60 -12.78 -21.80 15.03
CA ALA A 60 -13.16 -20.43 14.66
C ALA A 60 -12.85 -20.11 13.18
N SER A 61 -13.27 -20.97 12.24
CA SER A 61 -12.99 -20.81 10.81
C SER A 61 -13.44 -19.45 10.27
N ASP A 62 -14.60 -18.98 10.74
CA ASP A 62 -15.21 -17.73 10.27
C ASP A 62 -14.48 -16.51 10.82
N ILE A 63 -14.06 -16.55 12.08
CA ILE A 63 -13.28 -15.48 12.71
C ILE A 63 -11.90 -15.40 12.08
N ARG A 64 -11.24 -16.55 11.86
CA ARG A 64 -9.95 -16.62 11.18
C ARG A 64 -10.02 -16.02 9.78
N SER A 65 -11.03 -16.39 9.01
CA SER A 65 -11.25 -15.86 7.66
C SER A 65 -11.50 -14.36 7.69
N THR A 66 -12.33 -13.88 8.62
CA THR A 66 -12.60 -12.45 8.81
C THR A 66 -11.34 -11.66 9.15
N VAL A 67 -10.49 -12.18 10.05
CA VAL A 67 -9.23 -11.54 10.45
C VAL A 67 -8.23 -11.49 9.28
N ILE A 68 -8.10 -12.58 8.52
CA ILE A 68 -7.23 -12.61 7.32
C ILE A 68 -7.72 -11.58 6.31
N LEU A 69 -9.04 -11.52 6.06
CA LEU A 69 -9.63 -10.60 5.10
C LEU A 69 -9.43 -9.13 5.53
N PHE A 70 -9.55 -8.84 6.82
CA PHE A 70 -9.21 -7.54 7.39
C PHE A 70 -7.74 -7.17 7.20
N LEU A 71 -6.80 -8.11 7.44
CA LEU A 71 -5.37 -7.89 7.21
C LEU A 71 -5.05 -7.66 5.73
N VAL A 72 -5.72 -8.36 4.81
CA VAL A 72 -5.59 -8.14 3.36
C VAL A 72 -6.01 -6.70 3.01
N PHE A 73 -7.15 -6.24 3.52
CA PHE A 73 -7.58 -4.86 3.30
C PHE A 73 -6.61 -3.84 3.88
N LEU A 74 -6.01 -4.11 5.03
CA LEU A 74 -4.97 -3.25 5.60
C LEU A 74 -3.73 -3.20 4.69
N ILE A 75 -3.24 -4.33 4.19
CA ILE A 75 -2.09 -4.37 3.27
C ILE A 75 -2.40 -3.58 1.98
N LEU A 76 -3.61 -3.73 1.42
CA LEU A 76 -4.03 -2.95 0.26
C LEU A 76 -4.11 -1.45 0.56
N GLY A 77 -4.66 -1.07 1.72
CA GLY A 77 -4.71 0.34 2.15
C GLY A 77 -3.32 0.95 2.33
N VAL A 78 -2.39 0.19 2.91
CA VAL A 78 -0.97 0.58 3.03
C VAL A 78 -0.34 0.78 1.65
N PHE A 79 -0.54 -0.15 0.73
CA PHE A 79 -0.03 -0.05 -0.63
C PHE A 79 -0.57 1.18 -1.38
N LEU A 80 -1.88 1.43 -1.30
CA LEU A 80 -2.50 2.63 -1.88
C LEU A 80 -1.93 3.91 -1.26
N GLY A 81 -1.72 3.91 0.06
CA GLY A 81 -1.06 4.99 0.77
C GLY A 81 0.32 5.32 0.25
N ILE A 82 1.15 4.29 0.01
CA ILE A 82 2.49 4.44 -0.57
C ILE A 82 2.39 5.04 -1.97
N ILE A 83 1.41 4.65 -2.79
CA ILE A 83 1.20 5.24 -4.12
C ILE A 83 0.93 6.75 -4.02
N VAL A 84 0.07 7.17 -3.09
CA VAL A 84 -0.27 8.59 -2.88
C VAL A 84 0.95 9.37 -2.40
N VAL A 85 1.61 8.90 -1.33
CA VAL A 85 2.79 9.58 -0.74
C VAL A 85 3.92 9.74 -1.76
N THR A 86 4.22 8.68 -2.52
CA THR A 86 5.30 8.71 -3.52
C THR A 86 5.01 9.62 -4.71
N GLU A 87 3.75 9.99 -4.97
CA GLU A 87 3.39 10.97 -5.99
C GLU A 87 3.42 12.41 -5.45
N GLU A 88 2.98 12.64 -4.22
CA GLU A 88 2.95 13.97 -3.60
C GLU A 88 4.35 14.48 -3.23
N GLU A 89 5.22 13.61 -2.77
CA GLU A 89 6.51 14.00 -2.22
C GLU A 89 7.56 14.15 -3.31
N LYS A 90 8.02 15.41 -3.51
CA LYS A 90 8.97 15.79 -4.58
C LYS A 90 10.29 15.02 -4.53
N SER A 91 10.66 14.44 -3.39
CA SER A 91 11.84 13.59 -3.22
C SER A 91 11.80 12.37 -4.15
N TYR A 92 10.61 11.79 -4.36
CA TYR A 92 10.42 10.54 -5.09
C TYR A 92 10.20 10.74 -6.59
N ARG A 93 10.40 11.95 -7.13
CA ARG A 93 10.07 12.28 -8.52
C ARG A 93 10.82 11.45 -9.57
N LYS A 94 11.98 10.88 -9.23
CA LYS A 94 12.79 10.02 -10.12
C LYS A 94 12.70 8.53 -9.78
N SER A 95 12.56 8.19 -8.48
CA SER A 95 12.60 6.80 -7.98
C SER A 95 11.24 6.25 -7.55
N GLY A 96 10.21 7.08 -7.43
CA GLY A 96 8.90 6.71 -6.89
C GLY A 96 8.18 5.62 -7.69
N TRP A 97 8.47 5.49 -8.99
CA TRP A 97 7.92 4.40 -9.80
C TRP A 97 8.53 3.03 -9.41
N ILE A 98 9.82 2.97 -9.10
CA ILE A 98 10.50 1.74 -8.64
C ILE A 98 9.94 1.34 -7.28
N ILE A 99 9.81 2.31 -6.38
CA ILE A 99 9.26 2.12 -5.03
C ILE A 99 7.86 1.52 -5.13
N ARG A 100 6.96 2.13 -5.92
CA ARG A 100 5.59 1.63 -6.10
C ARG A 100 5.52 0.21 -6.66
N ILE A 101 6.35 -0.11 -7.67
CA ILE A 101 6.42 -1.47 -8.23
C ILE A 101 6.86 -2.46 -7.17
N PHE A 102 7.97 -2.17 -6.49
CA PHE A 102 8.54 -3.06 -5.47
C PHE A 102 7.54 -3.30 -4.34
N TYR A 103 6.91 -2.25 -3.86
CA TYR A 103 5.88 -2.34 -2.83
C TYR A 103 4.64 -3.08 -3.29
N GLY A 104 4.22 -2.93 -4.55
CA GLY A 104 3.13 -3.69 -5.12
C GLY A 104 3.44 -5.19 -5.19
N VAL A 105 4.64 -5.55 -5.63
CA VAL A 105 5.15 -6.93 -5.62
C VAL A 105 5.08 -7.52 -4.21
N VAL A 106 5.66 -6.82 -3.23
CA VAL A 106 5.71 -7.30 -1.84
C VAL A 106 4.31 -7.43 -1.23
N ALA A 107 3.45 -6.43 -1.43
CA ALA A 107 2.08 -6.44 -0.91
C ALA A 107 1.26 -7.61 -1.46
N PHE A 108 1.23 -7.79 -2.78
CA PHE A 108 0.42 -8.84 -3.40
C PHE A 108 1.02 -10.24 -3.21
N ALA A 109 2.34 -10.38 -3.18
CA ALA A 109 2.97 -11.64 -2.79
C ALA A 109 2.58 -12.02 -1.35
N SER A 110 2.61 -11.07 -0.43
CA SER A 110 2.19 -11.28 0.97
C SER A 110 0.74 -11.73 1.06
N ILE A 111 -0.16 -11.08 0.32
CA ILE A 111 -1.58 -11.48 0.23
C ILE A 111 -1.72 -12.91 -0.29
N GLY A 112 -1.01 -13.25 -1.38
CA GLY A 112 -1.06 -14.59 -1.97
C GLY A 112 -0.62 -15.67 -0.97
N VAL A 113 0.45 -15.40 -0.21
CA VAL A 113 0.91 -16.32 0.84
C VAL A 113 -0.09 -16.41 2.00
N MET A 114 -0.68 -15.29 2.42
CA MET A 114 -1.67 -15.24 3.51
C MET A 114 -2.91 -16.10 3.24
N ILE A 115 -3.40 -16.10 2.00
CA ILE A 115 -4.53 -16.94 1.60
C ILE A 115 -4.13 -18.39 1.28
N SER A 116 -2.88 -18.77 1.57
CA SER A 116 -2.32 -20.10 1.31
C SER A 116 -2.43 -20.53 -0.16
N ALA A 117 -2.28 -19.56 -1.09
CA ALA A 117 -2.34 -19.86 -2.52
C ALA A 117 -1.10 -20.64 -2.97
N PRO A 118 -1.21 -21.45 -4.05
CA PRO A 118 -0.05 -22.09 -4.66
C PRO A 118 1.01 -21.06 -5.10
N LEU A 119 2.28 -21.43 -5.10
CA LEU A 119 3.39 -20.54 -5.47
C LEU A 119 3.21 -19.86 -6.84
N GLU A 120 2.62 -20.56 -7.80
CA GLU A 120 2.26 -20.01 -9.13
C GLU A 120 1.30 -18.82 -9.01
N HIS A 121 0.29 -18.94 -8.15
CA HIS A 121 -0.69 -17.89 -7.90
C HIS A 121 -0.07 -16.73 -7.11
N VAL A 122 0.88 -17.02 -6.21
CA VAL A 122 1.65 -15.99 -5.51
C VAL A 122 2.51 -15.18 -6.50
N ALA A 123 3.15 -15.85 -7.45
CA ALA A 123 3.93 -15.18 -8.50
C ALA A 123 3.05 -14.33 -9.42
N ILE A 124 1.86 -14.83 -9.80
CA ILE A 124 0.87 -14.06 -10.57
C ILE A 124 0.39 -12.85 -9.76
N ALA A 125 0.07 -13.02 -8.49
CA ALA A 125 -0.33 -11.92 -7.61
C ALA A 125 0.79 -10.86 -7.53
N ALA A 126 2.03 -11.28 -7.34
CA ALA A 126 3.19 -10.40 -7.33
C ALA A 126 3.33 -9.60 -8.64
N LEU A 127 3.12 -10.24 -9.80
CA LEU A 127 3.10 -9.57 -11.11
C LEU A 127 1.94 -8.57 -11.22
N ILE A 128 0.74 -8.93 -10.77
CA ILE A 128 -0.41 -8.01 -10.73
C ILE A 128 -0.08 -6.80 -9.86
N GLY A 129 0.54 -7.02 -8.69
CA GLY A 129 1.01 -5.97 -7.80
C GLY A 129 2.05 -5.06 -8.46
N ALA A 130 3.01 -5.62 -9.20
CA ALA A 130 3.99 -4.86 -9.96
C ALA A 130 3.32 -3.94 -11.00
N VAL A 131 2.39 -4.49 -11.77
CA VAL A 131 1.63 -3.78 -12.79
C VAL A 131 0.80 -2.67 -12.16
N LEU A 132 0.08 -2.96 -11.07
CA LEU A 132 -0.69 -1.96 -10.32
C LEU A 132 0.20 -0.87 -9.75
N GLY A 133 1.38 -1.21 -9.22
CA GLY A 133 2.35 -0.23 -8.72
C GLY A 133 2.84 0.71 -9.82
N TYR A 134 3.06 0.18 -11.03
CA TYR A 134 3.41 1.00 -12.18
C TYR A 134 2.25 1.90 -12.65
N PHE A 135 1.03 1.36 -12.70
CA PHE A 135 -0.16 2.11 -13.11
C PHE A 135 -0.70 3.07 -12.04
N GLY A 136 -0.28 2.91 -10.78
CA GLY A 136 -0.69 3.76 -9.66
C GLY A 136 -0.43 5.26 -9.89
N ILE A 137 0.56 5.60 -10.71
CA ILE A 137 0.85 6.99 -11.15
C ILE A 137 -0.36 7.63 -11.87
N TYR A 138 -1.11 6.84 -12.63
CA TYR A 138 -2.27 7.34 -13.36
C TYR A 138 -3.48 7.50 -12.45
N TRP A 139 -3.63 6.62 -11.46
CA TRP A 139 -4.76 6.62 -10.52
C TRP A 139 -4.66 7.75 -9.51
N ALA A 140 -3.46 8.02 -8.99
CA ALA A 140 -3.20 9.13 -8.05
C ALA A 140 -3.48 10.52 -8.64
N LYS A 141 -3.79 10.64 -9.93
CA LYS A 141 -4.21 11.91 -10.56
C LYS A 141 -5.70 12.16 -10.50
N TRP A 142 -6.49 11.11 -10.28
CA TRP A 142 -7.95 11.16 -10.27
C TRP A 142 -8.51 11.10 -8.84
N ILE A 143 -7.66 10.78 -7.87
CA ILE A 143 -7.91 10.84 -6.43
C ILE A 143 -7.43 12.19 -5.93
#